data_AF-A0A3S5XZ44-F1
#
_entry.id   AF-A0A3S5XZ44-F1
#
_cell.length_a   1.000
_cell.length_b   1.000
_cell.length_c   1.000
_cell.angle_alpha   90.00
_cell.angle_beta   90.00
_cell.angle_gamma   90.00
#
_symmetry.space_group_name_H-M   'P 1'
#
loop_
_entity.id
_entity.type
_entity.pdbx_description
1 polymer ?
#
loop_
_entity_poly.entity_id
_entity_poly.type
_entity_poly.pdbx_seq_one_letter_code
_entity_poly.pdbx_strand_id
1 'polypeptide(L)'
;MKNKNNLNVNSVEVVSIDFDPNIIEVENKSKRTIQKEKYENDLLNIEIKRNEKEQKIIITRSWFKRLWMNLMLSCFLKVSIKKVKINHFFYLRHVKRVKNKTLKMSGDVWYKRIWTNVSGYTFLFIMLIVMLFPFYWMIITSFKDYSEIDSGVKETLWPKHWTLTAYKDMFTYLDSNNQTKSIPFYRFFTNSLFIALMSTGFSLIVSVIAGFAIYNWRTKFNYVFMIIMFSIMMVPGEALILGRYWIAVKMQWKNNLLALVVPFIGNVFTIYLMSNAFYGLNRDLKRAAKIDGLSSFQYFVKIALPAVSATILTSFIISFIESWNSVLWPITIMDQDSNWRTIPMMLYALMNLTGDVNPEIFKAQDPINVKMAASIMAILPMIIVFIVFNKWIINGLTKRDVGGSSKG
;
A
#
# COMPACT_ATOMS: atom_id res chain seq x y z
N MET A 1 -44.07 6.93 -87.85
CA MET A 1 -42.95 6.05 -88.24
C MET A 1 -41.75 6.31 -87.33
N LYS A 2 -41.19 5.23 -86.76
CA LYS A 2 -39.83 5.02 -86.22
C LYS A 2 -39.01 6.22 -85.64
N ASN A 3 -38.83 6.16 -84.31
CA ASN A 3 -37.58 5.82 -83.59
C ASN A 3 -36.32 6.75 -83.63
N LYS A 4 -35.77 6.90 -82.39
CA LYS A 4 -34.38 7.13 -81.92
C LYS A 4 -33.85 8.55 -81.63
N ASN A 5 -33.56 8.74 -80.33
CA ASN A 5 -32.32 9.19 -79.64
C ASN A 5 -31.51 10.35 -80.27
N ASN A 6 -30.99 11.35 -79.55
CA ASN A 6 -30.33 11.35 -78.24
C ASN A 6 -30.15 12.82 -77.76
N LEU A 7 -30.15 13.00 -76.43
CA LEU A 7 -29.38 13.96 -75.58
C LEU A 7 -29.09 15.39 -76.10
N ASN A 8 -29.53 16.44 -75.37
CA ASN A 8 -28.67 17.17 -74.42
C ASN A 8 -29.44 18.23 -73.59
N VAL A 9 -28.87 18.54 -72.42
CA VAL A 9 -29.37 19.36 -71.30
C VAL A 9 -29.08 20.85 -71.48
N ASN A 10 -29.96 21.73 -70.96
CA ASN A 10 -29.74 23.12 -70.48
C ASN A 10 -31.11 23.69 -70.04
N SER A 11 -31.32 24.57 -69.07
CA SER A 11 -30.56 25.20 -67.98
C SER A 11 -31.60 26.02 -67.18
N VAL A 12 -31.45 26.08 -65.85
CA VAL A 12 -32.35 26.76 -64.89
C VAL A 12 -31.76 28.12 -64.50
N GLU A 13 -32.62 29.15 -64.34
CA GLU A 13 -32.40 30.39 -63.56
C GLU A 13 -33.74 31.19 -63.55
N VAL A 14 -34.28 31.87 -62.52
CA VAL A 14 -33.97 32.21 -61.11
C VAL A 14 -35.31 32.52 -60.40
N VAL A 15 -35.49 32.20 -59.11
CA VAL A 15 -36.13 33.11 -58.13
C VAL A 15 -35.41 33.00 -56.77
N SER A 16 -34.93 34.14 -56.28
CA SER A 16 -34.21 34.36 -55.02
C SER A 16 -35.11 34.30 -53.79
N ILE A 17 -34.63 33.69 -52.71
CA ILE A 17 -35.13 33.90 -51.33
C ILE A 17 -33.91 34.28 -50.48
N ASP A 18 -33.88 35.54 -50.04
CA ASP A 18 -32.91 36.06 -49.07
C ASP A 18 -33.12 35.36 -47.71
N PHE A 19 -32.06 34.77 -47.15
CA PHE A 19 -32.05 34.23 -45.78
C PHE A 19 -31.08 35.05 -44.94
N ASP A 20 -31.62 35.89 -44.06
CA ASP A 20 -30.87 36.79 -43.17
C ASP A 20 -30.10 35.99 -42.09
N PRO A 21 -28.74 36.02 -42.09
CA PRO A 21 -27.92 35.25 -41.15
C PRO A 21 -28.04 35.69 -39.69
N ASN A 22 -28.61 36.87 -39.39
CA ASN A 22 -28.83 37.33 -38.02
C ASN A 22 -29.95 36.58 -37.29
N ILE A 23 -30.92 36.00 -38.02
CA ILE A 23 -32.05 35.28 -37.43
C ILE A 23 -31.58 33.97 -36.76
N ILE A 24 -30.62 33.27 -37.37
CA ILE A 24 -30.09 31.98 -36.88
C ILE A 24 -29.24 32.14 -35.62
N GLU A 25 -28.57 33.28 -35.44
CA GLU A 25 -27.76 33.54 -34.24
C GLU A 25 -28.62 33.97 -33.03
N VAL A 26 -29.70 34.71 -33.27
CA VAL A 26 -30.72 35.06 -32.27
C VAL A 26 -31.50 33.82 -31.81
N GLU A 27 -31.87 32.93 -32.73
CA GLU A 27 -32.62 31.71 -32.43
C GLU A 27 -31.79 30.68 -31.65
N ASN A 28 -30.48 30.61 -31.89
CA ASN A 28 -29.55 29.78 -31.11
C ASN A 28 -29.22 30.35 -29.71
N LYS A 29 -29.27 31.68 -29.53
CA LYS A 29 -29.22 32.31 -28.20
C LYS A 29 -30.47 31.99 -27.38
N SER A 30 -31.64 31.98 -28.01
CA SER A 30 -32.93 31.60 -27.41
C SER A 30 -32.92 30.18 -26.83
N LYS A 31 -32.54 29.16 -27.62
CA LYS A 31 -32.50 27.75 -27.16
C LYS A 31 -31.57 27.52 -25.95
N ARG A 32 -30.50 28.30 -25.81
CA ARG A 32 -29.52 28.17 -24.72
C ARG A 32 -30.02 28.80 -23.43
N THR A 33 -30.64 29.98 -23.51
CA THR A 33 -31.30 30.63 -22.37
C THR A 33 -32.39 29.72 -21.83
N ILE A 34 -33.18 29.09 -22.71
CA ILE A 34 -34.21 28.11 -22.35
C ILE A 34 -33.61 26.88 -21.63
N GLN A 35 -32.46 26.34 -22.07
CA GLN A 35 -31.83 25.20 -21.38
C GLN A 35 -31.26 25.58 -20.00
N LYS A 36 -30.73 26.79 -19.87
CA LYS A 36 -30.25 27.32 -18.58
C LYS A 36 -31.42 27.50 -17.61
N GLU A 37 -32.48 28.17 -18.05
CA GLU A 37 -33.71 28.36 -17.25
C GLU A 37 -34.32 27.01 -16.86
N LYS A 38 -34.34 26.03 -17.76
CA LYS A 38 -34.84 24.68 -17.47
C LYS A 38 -34.00 23.97 -16.40
N TYR A 39 -32.67 24.10 -16.45
CA TYR A 39 -31.78 23.55 -15.42
C TYR A 39 -31.97 24.24 -14.06
N GLU A 40 -32.08 25.57 -14.05
CA GLU A 40 -32.29 26.36 -12.83
C GLU A 40 -33.66 26.08 -12.21
N ASN A 41 -34.71 25.97 -13.03
CA ASN A 41 -36.05 25.58 -12.59
C ASN A 41 -36.07 24.15 -12.00
N ASP A 42 -35.36 23.20 -12.60
CA ASP A 42 -35.24 21.84 -12.06
C ASP A 42 -34.51 21.81 -10.71
N LEU A 43 -33.51 22.67 -10.49
CA LEU A 43 -32.85 22.83 -9.20
C LEU A 43 -33.77 23.49 -8.17
N LEU A 44 -34.49 24.54 -8.55
CA LEU A 44 -35.44 25.25 -7.70
C LEU A 44 -36.57 24.31 -7.24
N ASN A 45 -37.08 23.48 -8.14
CA ASN A 45 -38.07 22.44 -7.82
C ASN A 45 -37.53 21.39 -6.82
N ILE A 46 -36.24 21.08 -6.85
CA ILE A 46 -35.62 20.20 -5.84
C ILE A 46 -35.53 20.93 -4.49
N GLU A 47 -35.20 22.21 -4.48
CA GLU A 47 -35.07 23.01 -3.26
C GLU A 47 -36.43 23.21 -2.57
N ILE A 48 -37.51 23.45 -3.33
CA ILE A 48 -38.88 23.49 -2.79
C ILE A 48 -39.22 22.15 -2.12
N LYS A 49 -39.01 21.03 -2.82
CA LYS A 49 -39.28 19.69 -2.27
C LYS A 49 -38.41 19.35 -1.07
N ARG A 50 -37.20 19.91 -1.00
CA ARG A 50 -36.31 19.79 0.15
C ARG A 50 -36.89 20.53 1.34
N ASN A 51 -37.25 21.80 1.17
CA ASN A 51 -37.80 22.64 2.23
C ASN A 51 -39.10 22.07 2.80
N GLU A 52 -40.00 21.57 1.95
CA GLU A 52 -41.22 20.87 2.39
C GLU A 52 -40.91 19.63 3.25
N LYS A 53 -39.89 18.85 2.89
CA LYS A 53 -39.47 17.67 3.65
C LYS A 53 -38.78 18.06 4.95
N GLU A 54 -37.94 19.09 4.94
CA GLU A 54 -37.28 19.61 6.15
C GLU A 54 -38.31 20.16 7.15
N GLN A 55 -39.34 20.88 6.69
CA GLN A 55 -40.44 21.32 7.56
C GLN A 55 -41.17 20.13 8.21
N LYS A 56 -41.47 19.07 7.44
CA LYS A 56 -42.08 17.83 7.99
C LYS A 56 -41.18 17.15 9.03
N ILE A 57 -39.86 17.22 8.87
CA ILE A 57 -38.88 16.69 9.84
C ILE A 57 -38.89 17.50 11.14
N ILE A 58 -38.97 18.83 11.05
CA ILE A 58 -38.96 19.74 12.22
C ILE A 58 -40.21 19.53 13.09
N ILE A 59 -41.38 19.30 12.47
CA ILE A 59 -42.66 19.10 13.18
C ILE A 59 -42.73 17.72 13.88
N THR A 60 -41.88 16.76 13.48
CA THR A 60 -41.92 15.38 14.01
C THR A 60 -41.28 15.28 15.40
N ARG A 61 -42.07 14.92 16.42
CA ARG A 61 -41.61 14.81 17.83
C ARG A 61 -40.76 13.58 18.15
N SER A 62 -40.92 12.47 17.41
CA SER A 62 -40.19 11.22 17.68
C SER A 62 -38.75 11.27 17.16
N TRP A 63 -37.77 11.05 18.04
CA TRP A 63 -36.35 11.13 17.69
C TRP A 63 -35.93 10.13 16.60
N PHE A 64 -36.45 8.89 16.66
CA PHE A 64 -36.15 7.84 15.70
C PHE A 64 -36.75 8.14 14.31
N LYS A 65 -38.01 8.62 14.27
CA LYS A 65 -38.64 9.05 13.01
C LYS A 65 -37.91 10.23 12.39
N ARG A 66 -37.47 11.19 13.21
CA ARG A 66 -36.68 12.36 12.76
C ARG A 66 -35.34 11.92 12.14
N LEU A 67 -34.63 10.99 12.79
CA LEU A 67 -33.38 10.42 12.27
C LEU A 67 -33.59 9.68 10.94
N TRP A 68 -34.64 8.86 10.86
CA TRP A 68 -34.95 8.11 9.64
C TRP A 68 -35.36 9.02 8.48
N MET A 69 -36.13 10.07 8.73
CA MET A 69 -36.49 11.07 7.72
C MET A 69 -35.29 11.91 7.25
N ASN A 70 -34.35 12.24 8.14
CA ASN A 70 -33.08 12.89 7.76
C ASN A 70 -32.24 12.02 6.82
N LEU A 71 -32.14 10.72 7.10
CA LEU A 71 -31.44 9.77 6.23
C LEU A 71 -32.12 9.68 4.86
N MET A 72 -33.46 9.57 4.84
CA MET A 72 -34.23 9.56 3.60
C MET A 72 -34.09 10.85 2.79
N LEU A 73 -34.04 12.01 3.45
CA LEU A 73 -33.81 13.30 2.80
C LEU A 73 -32.42 13.37 2.15
N SER A 74 -31.37 12.94 2.86
CA SER A 74 -30.01 12.90 2.34
C SER A 74 -29.88 11.97 1.12
N CYS A 75 -30.49 10.80 1.18
CA CYS A 75 -30.58 9.88 0.03
C CYS A 75 -31.35 10.50 -1.13
N PHE A 76 -32.51 11.09 -0.87
CA PHE A 76 -33.35 11.74 -1.88
C PHE A 76 -32.59 12.86 -2.60
N LEU A 77 -31.90 13.73 -1.87
CA LEU A 77 -31.11 14.84 -2.44
C LEU A 77 -29.98 14.32 -3.33
N LYS A 78 -29.22 13.32 -2.87
CA LYS A 78 -28.15 12.74 -3.67
C LYS A 78 -28.66 12.14 -4.98
N VAL A 79 -29.80 11.45 -4.94
CA VAL A 79 -30.40 10.82 -6.12
C VAL A 79 -31.02 11.86 -7.07
N SER A 80 -31.77 12.83 -6.55
CA SER A 80 -32.44 13.85 -7.36
C SER A 80 -31.43 14.77 -8.07
N ILE A 81 -30.41 15.24 -7.36
CA ILE A 81 -29.34 16.07 -7.94
C ILE A 81 -28.58 15.29 -9.02
N LYS A 82 -28.30 14.00 -8.79
CA LYS A 82 -27.64 13.15 -9.78
C LYS A 82 -28.51 12.96 -11.03
N LYS A 83 -29.82 12.78 -10.86
CA LYS A 83 -30.79 12.68 -11.97
C LYS A 83 -30.84 13.96 -12.81
N VAL A 84 -30.91 15.15 -12.19
CA VAL A 84 -30.90 16.43 -12.91
C VAL A 84 -29.59 16.65 -13.67
N LYS A 85 -28.45 16.29 -13.08
CA LYS A 85 -27.13 16.34 -13.75
C LYS A 85 -27.07 15.44 -14.99
N ILE A 86 -27.72 14.27 -14.96
CA ILE A 86 -27.81 13.37 -16.11
C ILE A 86 -28.71 13.96 -17.19
N ASN A 87 -29.89 14.45 -16.81
CA ASN A 87 -30.84 15.06 -17.75
C ASN A 87 -30.24 16.27 -18.48
N HIS A 88 -29.42 17.06 -17.78
CA HIS A 88 -28.75 18.25 -18.34
C HIS A 88 -27.28 17.99 -18.69
N PHE A 89 -26.88 16.74 -18.92
CA PHE A 89 -25.48 16.35 -19.14
C PHE A 89 -24.81 17.13 -20.27
N PHE A 90 -25.49 17.29 -21.41
CA PHE A 90 -24.95 18.00 -22.57
C PHE A 90 -24.74 19.49 -22.30
N TYR A 91 -25.71 20.14 -21.63
CA TYR A 91 -25.62 21.54 -21.21
C TYR A 91 -24.45 21.74 -20.22
N LEU A 92 -24.36 20.91 -19.17
CA LEU A 92 -23.30 20.98 -18.17
C LEU A 92 -21.90 20.72 -18.77
N ARG A 93 -21.80 19.77 -19.70
CA ARG A 93 -20.54 19.49 -20.43
C ARG A 93 -20.13 20.68 -21.28
N HIS A 94 -21.08 21.36 -21.91
CA HIS A 94 -20.82 22.57 -22.69
C HIS A 94 -20.37 23.73 -21.79
N VAL A 95 -21.11 24.05 -20.72
CA VAL A 95 -20.74 25.10 -19.75
C VAL A 95 -19.34 24.85 -19.18
N LYS A 96 -19.01 23.59 -18.84
CA LYS A 96 -17.68 23.21 -18.36
C LYS A 96 -16.59 23.42 -19.41
N ARG A 97 -16.87 23.12 -20.69
CA ARG A 97 -15.92 23.37 -21.80
C ARG A 97 -15.71 24.86 -22.03
N VAL A 98 -16.77 25.66 -22.02
CA VAL A 98 -16.69 27.12 -22.19
C VAL A 98 -15.97 27.74 -21.01
N LYS A 99 -16.30 27.37 -19.77
CA LYS A 99 -15.57 27.76 -18.56
C LYS A 99 -14.08 27.41 -18.69
N ASN A 100 -13.73 26.18 -19.07
CA ASN A 100 -12.32 25.82 -19.26
C ASN A 100 -11.64 26.59 -20.40
N LYS A 101 -12.37 27.01 -21.43
CA LYS A 101 -11.85 27.80 -22.55
C LYS A 101 -11.68 29.27 -22.14
N THR A 102 -12.62 29.84 -21.39
CA THR A 102 -12.50 31.18 -20.81
C THR A 102 -11.44 31.24 -19.73
N LEU A 103 -11.29 30.23 -18.87
CA LEU A 103 -10.19 30.14 -17.90
C LEU A 103 -8.81 30.04 -18.61
N LYS A 104 -8.73 29.29 -19.71
CA LYS A 104 -7.52 29.27 -20.55
C LYS A 104 -7.23 30.63 -21.23
N MET A 105 -8.26 31.36 -21.63
CA MET A 105 -8.15 32.67 -22.28
C MET A 105 -7.94 33.83 -21.29
N SER A 106 -8.46 33.72 -20.08
CA SER A 106 -8.33 34.70 -18.99
C SER A 106 -7.01 34.55 -18.24
N GLY A 107 -6.12 33.65 -18.69
CA GLY A 107 -4.90 33.34 -17.99
C GLY A 107 -5.17 32.86 -16.56
N ASP A 108 -5.95 31.77 -16.39
CA ASP A 108 -5.98 31.00 -15.14
C ASP A 108 -4.61 30.33 -14.92
N VAL A 109 -3.73 31.25 -14.55
CA VAL A 109 -2.48 31.30 -13.84
C VAL A 109 -1.65 30.01 -13.92
N TRP A 110 -0.90 29.90 -15.01
CA TRP A 110 0.30 29.03 -15.06
C TRP A 110 1.15 29.17 -13.79
N TYR A 111 1.27 30.39 -13.24
CA TYR A 111 1.91 30.66 -11.95
C TYR A 111 1.22 29.96 -10.77
N LYS A 112 -0.12 29.87 -10.69
CA LYS A 112 -0.81 29.15 -9.60
C LYS A 112 -0.54 27.65 -9.66
N ARG A 113 -0.41 27.08 -10.88
CA ARG A 113 0.02 25.69 -11.09
C ARG A 113 1.49 25.48 -10.72
N ILE A 114 2.35 26.46 -11.04
CA ILE A 114 3.76 26.42 -10.63
C ILE A 114 3.89 26.54 -9.12
N TRP A 115 3.13 27.43 -8.47
CA TRP A 115 3.15 27.60 -7.02
C TRP A 115 2.62 26.38 -6.30
N THR A 116 1.56 25.72 -6.78
CA THR A 116 1.09 24.45 -6.19
C THR A 116 2.10 23.32 -6.37
N ASN A 117 2.82 23.30 -7.49
CA ASN A 117 3.84 22.29 -7.74
C ASN A 117 5.10 22.57 -6.91
N VAL A 118 5.57 23.81 -6.85
CA VAL A 118 6.72 24.24 -6.04
C VAL A 118 6.42 24.02 -4.56
N SER A 119 5.25 24.40 -4.05
CA SER A 119 4.88 24.09 -2.66
C SER A 119 4.84 22.58 -2.40
N GLY A 120 4.35 21.80 -3.38
CA GLY A 120 4.36 20.35 -3.31
C GLY A 120 5.77 19.76 -3.26
N TYR A 121 6.65 20.19 -4.16
CA TYR A 121 8.04 19.72 -4.20
C TYR A 121 8.83 20.17 -2.97
N THR A 122 8.67 21.40 -2.51
CA THR A 122 9.30 21.90 -1.29
C THR A 122 8.83 21.11 -0.07
N PHE A 123 7.52 20.86 0.05
CA PHE A 123 6.98 20.02 1.12
C PHE A 123 7.54 18.59 1.08
N LEU A 124 7.58 17.97 -0.10
CA LEU A 124 8.18 16.64 -0.29
C LEU A 124 9.68 16.63 0.05
N PHE A 125 10.42 17.68 -0.29
CA PHE A 125 11.84 17.81 0.02
C PHE A 125 12.09 17.97 1.52
N ILE A 126 11.29 18.78 2.21
CA ILE A 126 11.36 18.91 3.68
C ILE A 126 11.03 17.57 4.33
N MET A 127 9.98 16.87 3.88
CA MET A 127 9.67 15.53 4.37
C MET A 127 10.82 14.55 4.15
N LEU A 128 11.47 14.61 2.99
CA LEU A 128 12.65 13.78 2.68
C LEU A 128 13.78 14.04 3.67
N ILE A 129 14.11 15.32 3.94
CA ILE A 129 15.15 15.68 4.92
C ILE A 129 14.80 15.14 6.31
N VAL A 130 13.56 15.38 6.77
CA VAL A 130 13.11 14.93 8.09
C VAL A 130 13.17 13.41 8.22
N MET A 131 12.79 12.67 7.16
CA MET A 131 12.87 11.21 7.15
C MET A 131 14.30 10.67 7.11
N LEU A 132 15.21 11.33 6.38
CA LEU A 132 16.61 10.90 6.25
C LEU A 132 17.47 11.30 7.45
N PHE A 133 17.06 12.31 8.23
CA PHE A 133 17.85 12.84 9.33
C PHE A 133 18.23 11.78 10.39
N PRO A 134 17.34 10.89 10.87
CA PRO A 134 17.72 9.81 11.79
C PRO A 134 18.74 8.83 11.20
N PHE A 135 18.65 8.52 9.92
CA PHE A 135 19.60 7.63 9.24
C PHE A 135 20.96 8.31 9.07
N TYR A 136 20.96 9.61 8.73
CA TYR A 136 22.16 10.43 8.73
C TYR A 136 22.82 10.42 10.10
N TRP A 137 22.04 10.69 11.16
CA TRP A 137 22.54 10.71 12.53
C TRP A 137 23.14 9.37 12.96
N MET A 138 22.45 8.28 12.62
CA MET A 138 22.92 6.91 12.87
C MET A 138 24.26 6.63 12.19
N ILE A 139 24.39 6.97 10.90
CA ILE A 139 25.62 6.78 10.15
C ILE A 139 26.74 7.64 10.73
N ILE A 140 26.51 8.93 10.95
CA ILE A 140 27.55 9.83 11.46
C ILE A 140 28.02 9.42 12.86
N THR A 141 27.09 9.03 13.73
CA THR A 141 27.42 8.65 15.11
C THR A 141 28.17 7.32 15.19
N SER A 142 28.00 6.40 14.23
CA SER A 142 28.79 5.16 14.20
C SER A 142 30.27 5.38 13.85
N PHE A 143 30.64 6.54 13.29
CA PHE A 143 32.02 6.91 12.97
C PHE A 143 32.66 7.88 13.97
N LYS A 144 31.93 8.30 15.01
CA LYS A 144 32.43 9.19 16.06
C LYS A 144 33.21 8.40 17.11
N ASP A 145 34.25 9.02 17.64
CA ASP A 145 34.98 8.49 18.79
C ASP A 145 34.16 8.57 20.09
N TYR A 146 34.47 7.72 21.07
CA TYR A 146 33.78 7.67 22.36
C TYR A 146 33.81 9.01 23.10
N SER A 147 34.93 9.74 22.99
CA SER A 147 35.12 11.06 23.60
C SER A 147 34.16 12.14 23.06
N GLU A 148 33.55 11.93 21.90
CA GLU A 148 32.63 12.89 21.26
C GLU A 148 31.15 12.64 21.59
N ILE A 149 30.83 11.52 22.24
CA ILE A 149 29.44 11.09 22.49
C ILE A 149 29.17 10.76 23.96
N ASP A 150 30.11 11.10 24.83
CA ASP A 150 29.96 10.88 26.26
C ASP A 150 28.98 11.88 26.91
N SER A 151 28.41 11.49 28.05
CA SER A 151 27.39 12.23 28.77
C SER A 151 27.92 13.58 29.25
N GLY A 152 27.59 14.67 28.52
CA GLY A 152 28.01 16.04 28.83
C GLY A 152 28.72 16.76 27.70
N VAL A 153 29.02 16.08 26.59
CA VAL A 153 29.57 16.70 25.38
C VAL A 153 28.43 17.21 24.49
N LYS A 154 28.58 18.42 23.93
CA LYS A 154 27.65 18.91 22.89
C LYS A 154 27.81 18.05 21.64
N GLU A 155 26.78 17.30 21.29
CA GLU A 155 26.80 16.47 20.10
C GLU A 155 26.99 17.33 18.84
N THR A 156 27.98 16.99 18.03
CA THR A 156 28.26 17.67 16.76
C THR A 156 27.47 17.04 15.62
N LEU A 157 27.07 17.85 14.64
CA LEU A 157 26.46 17.34 13.40
C LEU A 157 27.45 16.53 12.55
N TRP A 158 28.75 16.75 12.72
CA TRP A 158 29.82 16.10 11.99
C TRP A 158 30.87 15.53 12.96
N PRO A 159 31.49 14.37 12.67
CA PRO A 159 32.57 13.85 13.49
C PRO A 159 33.77 14.79 13.45
N LYS A 160 34.39 15.08 14.58
CA LYS A 160 35.69 15.79 14.57
C LYS A 160 36.80 14.81 14.16
N HIS A 161 36.71 13.58 14.64
CA HIS A 161 37.59 12.48 14.27
C HIS A 161 36.78 11.30 13.73
N TRP A 162 37.09 10.91 12.49
CA TRP A 162 36.52 9.72 11.88
C TRP A 162 37.24 8.47 12.38
N THR A 163 36.51 7.58 13.03
CA THR A 163 37.06 6.34 13.58
C THR A 163 36.20 5.13 13.21
N LEU A 164 36.83 3.96 13.14
CA LEU A 164 36.17 2.65 12.94
C LEU A 164 36.18 1.81 14.22
N THR A 165 36.48 2.44 15.36
CA THR A 165 36.58 1.78 16.67
C THR A 165 35.27 1.13 17.05
N ALA A 166 34.14 1.82 16.85
CA ALA A 166 32.81 1.28 17.14
C ALA A 166 32.51 -0.03 16.38
N TYR A 167 32.94 -0.16 15.12
CA TYR A 167 32.78 -1.40 14.36
C TYR A 167 33.69 -2.50 14.87
N LYS A 168 34.95 -2.19 15.20
CA LYS A 168 35.88 -3.15 15.80
C LYS A 168 35.36 -3.64 17.14
N ASP A 169 34.95 -2.74 18.02
CA ASP A 169 34.45 -3.06 19.36
C ASP A 169 33.12 -3.81 19.31
N MET A 170 32.27 -3.55 18.30
CA MET A 170 31.11 -4.39 18.02
C MET A 170 31.53 -5.84 17.73
N PHE A 171 32.49 -6.06 16.83
CA PHE A 171 32.97 -7.42 16.53
C PHE A 171 33.69 -8.05 17.72
N THR A 172 34.50 -7.29 18.46
CA THR A 172 35.20 -7.75 19.66
C THR A 172 34.22 -8.10 20.77
N TYR A 173 33.16 -7.32 21.02
CA TYR A 173 32.11 -7.66 21.99
C TYR A 173 31.45 -9.01 21.68
N LEU A 174 31.26 -9.31 20.39
CA LEU A 174 30.69 -10.58 19.94
C LEU A 174 31.69 -11.74 20.06
N ASP A 175 32.99 -11.45 19.98
CA ASP A 175 34.07 -12.43 20.05
C ASP A 175 34.61 -12.65 21.50
N SER A 176 34.53 -11.64 22.36
CA SER A 176 35.18 -11.54 23.67
C SER A 176 34.33 -12.10 24.81
N ASN A 177 33.60 -13.18 24.58
CA ASN A 177 33.16 -14.04 25.67
C ASN A 177 34.10 -15.24 25.74
N ASN A 178 35.21 -15.06 26.46
CA ASN A 178 36.16 -16.09 26.92
C ASN A 178 35.51 -17.16 27.85
N GLN A 179 34.19 -17.35 27.75
CA GLN A 179 33.45 -18.46 28.31
C GLN A 179 32.73 -19.18 27.16
N THR A 180 33.53 -20.03 26.52
CA THR A 180 33.13 -21.29 25.85
C THR A 180 32.29 -21.27 24.58
N LYS A 181 31.84 -20.14 24.02
CA LYS A 181 31.36 -20.03 22.61
C LYS A 181 31.07 -18.57 22.23
N SER A 182 32.05 -17.85 21.68
CA SER A 182 31.74 -16.64 20.92
C SER A 182 30.90 -16.99 19.70
N ILE A 183 29.81 -16.25 19.46
CA ILE A 183 29.02 -16.39 18.24
C ILE A 183 29.54 -15.33 17.28
N PRO A 184 30.29 -15.70 16.24
CA PRO A 184 30.81 -14.72 15.30
C PRO A 184 29.66 -13.99 14.60
N PHE A 185 29.84 -12.70 14.32
CA PHE A 185 28.81 -11.84 13.70
C PHE A 185 28.18 -12.47 12.45
N TYR A 186 28.99 -13.13 11.61
CA TYR A 186 28.50 -13.79 10.40
C TYR A 186 27.41 -14.83 10.69
N ARG A 187 27.45 -15.51 11.86
CA ARG A 187 26.41 -16.49 12.23
C ARG A 187 25.08 -15.83 12.51
N PHE A 188 25.05 -14.70 13.21
CA PHE A 188 23.80 -13.96 13.42
C PHE A 188 23.17 -13.58 12.08
N PHE A 189 24.00 -13.13 11.14
CA PHE A 189 23.56 -12.81 9.78
C PHE A 189 23.02 -14.03 9.04
N THR A 190 23.78 -15.13 8.98
CA THR A 190 23.36 -16.33 8.27
C THR A 190 22.12 -16.96 8.90
N ASN A 191 22.01 -16.93 10.23
CA ASN A 191 20.83 -17.40 10.95
C ASN A 191 19.62 -16.55 10.64
N SER A 192 19.72 -15.22 10.76
CA SER A 192 18.64 -14.30 10.40
C SER A 192 18.15 -14.53 8.97
N LEU A 193 19.07 -14.62 8.02
CA LEU A 193 18.74 -14.84 6.61
C LEU A 193 18.09 -16.21 6.41
N PHE A 194 18.67 -17.26 6.99
CA PHE A 194 18.19 -18.63 6.86
C PHE A 194 16.79 -18.80 7.48
N ILE A 195 16.59 -18.30 8.70
CA ILE A 195 15.30 -18.35 9.40
C ILE A 195 14.25 -17.54 8.61
N ALA A 196 14.60 -16.34 8.15
CA ALA A 196 13.68 -15.52 7.36
C ALA A 196 13.28 -16.18 6.04
N LEU A 197 14.22 -16.79 5.33
CA LEU A 197 13.94 -17.53 4.10
C LEU A 197 13.10 -18.78 4.34
N MET A 198 13.42 -19.57 5.37
CA MET A 198 12.67 -20.80 5.69
C MET A 198 11.25 -20.47 6.15
N SER A 199 11.10 -19.55 7.10
CA SER A 199 9.80 -19.11 7.62
C SER A 199 8.93 -18.56 6.49
N THR A 200 9.48 -17.67 5.67
CA THR A 200 8.76 -17.09 4.51
C THR A 200 8.43 -18.14 3.46
N GLY A 201 9.38 -19.01 3.11
CA GLY A 201 9.20 -20.03 2.08
C GLY A 201 8.08 -21.01 2.44
N PHE A 202 8.13 -21.58 3.65
CA PHE A 202 7.08 -22.48 4.11
C PHE A 202 5.74 -21.76 4.27
N SER A 203 5.74 -20.54 4.82
CA SER A 203 4.52 -19.74 4.96
C SER A 203 3.85 -19.45 3.62
N LEU A 204 4.63 -19.11 2.59
CA LEU A 204 4.11 -18.88 1.24
C LEU A 204 3.58 -20.16 0.60
N ILE A 205 4.29 -21.29 0.72
CA ILE A 205 3.82 -22.57 0.18
C ILE A 205 2.43 -22.89 0.74
N VAL A 206 2.28 -22.80 2.07
CA VAL A 206 0.99 -23.02 2.73
C VAL A 206 -0.04 -21.98 2.30
N SER A 207 0.34 -20.71 2.22
CA SER A 207 -0.56 -19.61 1.87
C SER A 207 -1.08 -19.68 0.44
N VAL A 208 -0.23 -20.05 -0.51
CA VAL A 208 -0.59 -20.22 -1.92
C VAL A 208 -1.55 -21.40 -2.09
N ILE A 209 -1.25 -22.53 -1.45
CA ILE A 209 -2.10 -23.73 -1.52
C ILE A 209 -3.46 -23.45 -0.86
N ALA A 210 -3.47 -22.87 0.35
CA ALA A 210 -4.69 -22.53 1.07
C ALA A 210 -5.51 -21.47 0.32
N GLY A 211 -4.88 -20.42 -0.18
CA GLY A 211 -5.54 -19.38 -0.97
C GLY A 211 -6.16 -19.94 -2.25
N PHE A 212 -5.46 -20.82 -2.95
CA PHE A 212 -6.00 -21.50 -4.13
C PHE A 212 -7.16 -22.43 -3.78
N ALA A 213 -7.05 -23.19 -2.69
CA ALA A 213 -8.12 -24.08 -2.22
C ALA A 213 -9.42 -23.31 -1.91
N ILE A 214 -9.31 -22.17 -1.20
CA ILE A 214 -10.44 -21.28 -0.92
C ILE A 214 -11.04 -20.77 -2.24
N TYR A 215 -10.21 -20.33 -3.19
CA TYR A 215 -10.68 -19.92 -4.52
C TYR A 215 -11.36 -21.04 -5.31
N ASN A 216 -10.85 -22.27 -5.22
CA ASN A 216 -11.23 -23.39 -6.07
C ASN A 216 -12.56 -24.03 -5.64
N TRP A 217 -12.75 -24.26 -4.33
CA TRP A 217 -13.91 -24.98 -3.80
C TRP A 217 -15.16 -24.10 -3.61
N ARG A 218 -15.02 -22.77 -3.50
CA ARG A 218 -16.12 -21.77 -3.44
C ARG A 218 -17.36 -22.22 -2.67
N THR A 219 -17.18 -22.74 -1.47
CA THR A 219 -18.29 -23.16 -0.61
C THR A 219 -18.80 -21.98 0.21
N LYS A 220 -20.03 -22.07 0.73
CA LYS A 220 -20.55 -21.09 1.69
C LYS A 220 -19.69 -21.03 2.98
N PHE A 221 -19.05 -22.14 3.32
CA PHE A 221 -18.14 -22.25 4.46
C PHE A 221 -16.85 -21.45 4.30
N ASN A 222 -16.44 -21.09 3.08
CA ASN A 222 -15.27 -20.25 2.87
C ASN A 222 -15.40 -18.90 3.60
N TYR A 223 -16.59 -18.30 3.61
CA TYR A 223 -16.82 -17.06 4.35
C TYR A 223 -16.66 -17.25 5.85
N VAL A 224 -17.19 -18.35 6.39
CA VAL A 224 -17.07 -18.69 7.81
C VAL A 224 -15.60 -18.94 8.18
N PHE A 225 -14.87 -19.71 7.36
CA PHE A 225 -13.44 -19.96 7.55
C PHE A 225 -12.63 -18.66 7.55
N MET A 226 -12.88 -17.77 6.58
CA MET A 226 -12.22 -16.46 6.53
C MET A 226 -12.54 -15.60 7.76
N ILE A 227 -13.79 -15.60 8.24
CA ILE A 227 -14.18 -14.88 9.47
C ILE A 227 -13.41 -15.42 10.66
N ILE A 228 -13.37 -16.75 10.86
CA ILE A 228 -12.62 -17.38 11.97
C ILE A 228 -11.14 -17.02 11.89
N MET A 229 -10.53 -17.13 10.71
CA MET A 229 -9.13 -16.76 10.52
C MET A 229 -8.86 -15.30 10.89
N PHE A 230 -9.71 -14.37 10.43
CA PHE A 230 -9.56 -12.96 10.79
C PHE A 230 -9.76 -12.71 12.28
N SER A 231 -10.72 -13.37 12.92
CA SER A 231 -10.91 -13.27 14.37
C SER A 231 -9.64 -13.68 15.14
N ILE A 232 -8.93 -14.71 14.67
CA ILE A 232 -7.64 -15.12 15.27
C ILE A 232 -6.58 -14.02 15.07
N MET A 233 -6.53 -13.39 13.90
CA MET A 233 -5.57 -12.32 13.58
C MET A 233 -5.86 -11.01 14.33
N MET A 234 -7.09 -10.78 14.79
CA MET A 234 -7.44 -9.60 15.61
C MET A 234 -6.82 -9.66 17.01
N VAL A 235 -6.48 -10.85 17.50
CA VAL A 235 -5.74 -11.00 18.75
C VAL A 235 -4.27 -10.63 18.48
N PRO A 236 -3.71 -9.63 19.19
CA PRO A 236 -2.33 -9.24 18.98
C PRO A 236 -1.40 -10.41 19.32
N GLY A 237 -0.43 -10.67 18.44
CA GLY A 237 0.50 -11.80 18.59
C GLY A 237 1.24 -11.80 19.93
N GLU A 238 1.49 -10.61 20.48
CA GLU A 238 2.18 -10.44 21.77
C GLU A 238 1.36 -10.93 22.96
N ALA A 239 0.03 -10.83 22.92
CA ALA A 239 -0.83 -11.39 23.97
C ALA A 239 -0.77 -12.93 24.00
N LEU A 240 -0.39 -13.55 22.90
CA LEU A 240 -0.30 -15.01 22.77
C LEU A 240 1.08 -15.56 23.12
N ILE A 241 2.04 -14.71 23.50
CA ILE A 241 3.42 -15.16 23.66
C ILE A 241 3.61 -16.22 24.74
N LEU A 242 3.00 -16.05 25.90
CA LEU A 242 3.12 -17.00 27.01
C LEU A 242 2.53 -18.37 26.62
N GLY A 243 1.38 -18.37 25.95
CA GLY A 243 0.76 -19.59 25.46
C GLY A 243 1.61 -20.30 24.41
N ARG A 244 2.17 -19.54 23.45
CA ARG A 244 3.10 -20.07 22.43
C ARG A 244 4.37 -20.63 23.07
N TYR A 245 4.94 -19.93 24.05
CA TYR A 245 6.12 -20.38 24.79
C TYR A 245 5.84 -21.70 25.51
N TRP A 246 4.71 -21.79 26.22
CA TRP A 246 4.32 -23.01 26.94
C TRP A 246 4.18 -24.21 26.00
N ILE A 247 3.53 -24.03 24.83
CA ILE A 247 3.42 -25.06 23.80
C ILE A 247 4.81 -25.45 23.26
N ALA A 248 5.66 -24.47 22.95
CA ALA A 248 7.00 -24.73 22.42
C ALA A 248 7.88 -25.50 23.40
N VAL A 249 7.84 -25.16 24.70
CA VAL A 249 8.55 -25.91 25.75
C VAL A 249 8.01 -27.32 25.87
N LYS A 250 6.68 -27.50 25.88
CA LYS A 250 6.04 -28.83 25.94
C LYS A 250 6.42 -29.71 24.74
N MET A 251 6.58 -29.10 23.56
CA MET A 251 7.04 -29.77 22.33
C MET A 251 8.56 -29.97 22.27
N GLN A 252 9.31 -29.56 23.32
CA GLN A 252 10.77 -29.60 23.36
C GLN A 252 11.45 -28.79 22.23
N TRP A 253 10.81 -27.70 21.79
CA TRP A 253 11.35 -26.79 20.77
C TRP A 253 12.15 -25.62 21.35
N LYS A 254 12.22 -25.48 22.69
CA LYS A 254 13.03 -24.44 23.33
C LYS A 254 14.48 -24.54 22.83
N ASN A 255 15.08 -23.39 22.54
CA ASN A 255 16.47 -23.30 22.05
C ASN A 255 16.73 -24.08 20.73
N ASN A 256 15.69 -24.30 19.92
CA ASN A 256 15.76 -25.06 18.66
C ASN A 256 15.18 -24.24 17.49
N LEU A 257 15.79 -24.38 16.30
CA LEU A 257 15.35 -23.77 15.04
C LEU A 257 13.85 -23.96 14.77
N LEU A 258 13.29 -25.12 15.11
CA LEU A 258 11.86 -25.42 14.89
C LEU A 258 10.95 -24.38 15.55
N ALA A 259 11.31 -23.87 16.73
CA ALA A 259 10.54 -22.83 17.41
C ALA A 259 10.53 -21.50 16.64
N LEU A 260 11.54 -21.21 15.80
CA LEU A 260 11.64 -19.96 15.06
C LEU A 260 10.90 -20.00 13.72
N VAL A 261 10.68 -21.20 13.17
CA VAL A 261 10.10 -21.38 11.82
C VAL A 261 8.65 -21.84 11.89
N VAL A 262 8.38 -22.94 12.60
CA VAL A 262 7.09 -23.65 12.53
C VAL A 262 5.90 -22.79 12.96
N PRO A 263 5.96 -21.99 14.06
CA PRO A 263 4.81 -21.21 14.51
C PRO A 263 4.34 -20.14 13.51
N PHE A 264 5.17 -19.73 12.56
CA PHE A 264 4.90 -18.62 11.62
C PHE A 264 4.48 -19.09 10.22
N ILE A 265 4.45 -20.40 9.97
CA ILE A 265 4.02 -20.96 8.68
C ILE A 265 2.54 -20.65 8.40
N GLY A 266 1.69 -20.73 9.42
CA GLY A 266 0.24 -20.50 9.31
C GLY A 266 -0.18 -19.04 9.35
N ASN A 267 0.39 -18.18 8.49
CA ASN A 267 0.06 -16.75 8.50
C ASN A 267 -1.29 -16.48 7.81
N VAL A 268 -2.27 -16.03 8.58
CA VAL A 268 -3.63 -15.74 8.10
C VAL A 268 -3.63 -14.63 7.05
N PHE A 269 -2.83 -13.59 7.24
CA PHE A 269 -2.81 -12.43 6.36
C PHE A 269 -2.34 -12.81 4.96
N THR A 270 -1.29 -13.62 4.85
CA THR A 270 -0.76 -14.09 3.56
C THR A 270 -1.72 -15.06 2.86
N ILE A 271 -2.37 -15.95 3.61
CA ILE A 271 -3.44 -16.82 3.07
C ILE A 271 -4.57 -15.95 2.47
N TYR A 272 -4.98 -14.91 3.17
CA TYR A 272 -6.00 -13.98 2.68
C TYR A 272 -5.56 -13.24 1.42
N LEU A 273 -4.34 -12.69 1.40
CA LEU A 273 -3.79 -12.02 0.23
C LEU A 273 -3.76 -12.95 -0.99
N MET A 274 -3.31 -14.20 -0.81
CA MET A 274 -3.31 -15.19 -1.89
C MET A 274 -4.72 -15.53 -2.37
N SER A 275 -5.64 -15.79 -1.45
CA SER A 275 -7.04 -16.05 -1.76
C SER A 275 -7.65 -14.92 -2.60
N ASN A 276 -7.48 -13.66 -2.16
CA ASN A 276 -7.93 -12.48 -2.89
C ASN A 276 -7.32 -12.37 -4.29
N ALA A 277 -6.03 -12.65 -4.44
CA ALA A 277 -5.36 -12.62 -5.73
C ALA A 277 -5.94 -13.66 -6.70
N PHE A 278 -6.19 -14.88 -6.22
CA PHE A 278 -6.83 -15.92 -7.04
C PHE A 278 -8.29 -15.57 -7.36
N TYR A 279 -9.05 -14.98 -6.44
CA TYR A 279 -10.41 -14.48 -6.72
C TYR A 279 -10.45 -13.38 -7.78
N GLY A 280 -9.37 -12.60 -7.92
CA GLY A 280 -9.22 -11.60 -8.96
C GLY A 280 -9.07 -12.17 -10.37
N LEU A 281 -8.78 -13.47 -10.53
CA LEU A 281 -8.70 -14.11 -11.83
C LEU A 281 -10.08 -14.26 -12.47
N ASN A 282 -10.18 -13.99 -13.78
CA ASN A 282 -11.42 -14.19 -14.53
C ASN A 282 -11.87 -15.67 -14.40
N ARG A 283 -13.13 -15.90 -14.04
CA ARG A 283 -13.72 -17.23 -13.90
C ARG A 283 -13.68 -18.02 -15.21
N ASP A 284 -13.66 -17.33 -16.34
CA ASP A 284 -13.62 -17.95 -17.66
C ASP A 284 -12.25 -18.58 -17.96
N LEU A 285 -11.16 -18.12 -17.34
CA LEU A 285 -9.83 -18.77 -17.47
C LEU A 285 -9.87 -20.23 -17.02
N LYS A 286 -10.52 -20.51 -15.89
CA LYS A 286 -10.65 -21.86 -15.38
C LYS A 286 -11.54 -22.74 -16.28
N ARG A 287 -12.59 -22.15 -16.87
CA ARG A 287 -13.49 -22.85 -17.79
C ARG A 287 -12.79 -23.17 -19.11
N ALA A 288 -12.07 -22.20 -19.69
CA ALA A 288 -11.27 -22.37 -20.89
C ALA A 288 -10.21 -23.46 -20.69
N ALA A 289 -9.44 -23.40 -19.60
CA ALA A 289 -8.44 -24.43 -19.29
C ALA A 289 -9.05 -25.84 -19.16
N LYS A 290 -10.29 -25.95 -18.66
CA LYS A 290 -11.00 -27.24 -18.60
C LYS A 290 -11.43 -27.74 -19.99
N ILE A 291 -11.80 -26.83 -20.90
CA ILE A 291 -12.10 -27.18 -22.30
C ILE A 291 -10.83 -27.65 -23.02
N ASP A 292 -9.68 -27.02 -22.72
CA ASP A 292 -8.35 -27.40 -23.23
C ASP A 292 -7.80 -28.71 -22.60
N GLY A 293 -8.58 -29.39 -21.75
CA GLY A 293 -8.23 -30.67 -21.14
C GLY A 293 -7.22 -30.58 -19.99
N LEU A 294 -6.92 -29.39 -19.45
CA LEU A 294 -6.01 -29.28 -18.32
C LEU A 294 -6.65 -29.84 -17.04
N SER A 295 -5.88 -30.62 -16.29
CA SER A 295 -6.25 -31.03 -14.93
C SER A 295 -6.24 -29.84 -13.96
N SER A 296 -6.95 -29.94 -12.83
CA SER A 296 -6.98 -28.87 -11.82
C SER A 296 -5.58 -28.49 -11.29
N PHE A 297 -4.68 -29.48 -11.16
CA PHE A 297 -3.31 -29.24 -10.75
C PHE A 297 -2.49 -28.57 -11.86
N GLN A 298 -2.68 -28.96 -13.11
CA GLN A 298 -2.04 -28.30 -14.26
C GLN A 298 -2.52 -26.84 -14.38
N TYR A 299 -3.82 -26.58 -14.22
CA TYR A 299 -4.36 -25.22 -14.16
C TYR A 299 -3.72 -24.40 -13.03
N PHE A 300 -3.58 -24.99 -11.84
CA PHE A 300 -2.93 -24.34 -10.70
C PHE A 300 -1.49 -23.91 -11.04
N VAL A 301 -0.64 -24.85 -11.47
CA VAL A 301 0.80 -24.58 -11.69
C VAL A 301 1.06 -23.76 -12.94
N LYS A 302 0.37 -24.04 -14.05
CA LYS A 302 0.67 -23.43 -15.37
C LYS A 302 -0.03 -22.10 -15.60
N ILE A 303 -1.20 -21.87 -14.99
CA ILE A 303 -2.03 -20.69 -15.29
C ILE A 303 -2.25 -19.84 -14.04
N ALA A 304 -2.81 -20.43 -12.97
CA ALA A 304 -3.21 -19.65 -11.80
C ALA A 304 -2.00 -19.07 -11.05
N LEU A 305 -0.96 -19.88 -10.83
CA LEU A 305 0.23 -19.47 -10.07
C LEU A 305 1.03 -18.35 -10.75
N PRO A 306 1.37 -18.43 -12.06
CA PRO A 306 2.06 -17.32 -12.75
C PRO A 306 1.21 -16.05 -12.82
N ALA A 307 -0.12 -16.18 -12.91
CA ALA A 307 -1.04 -15.05 -12.97
C ALA A 307 -1.07 -14.22 -11.68
N VAL A 308 -0.76 -14.82 -10.53
CA VAL A 308 -0.69 -14.12 -9.23
C VAL A 308 0.75 -13.88 -8.75
N SER A 309 1.74 -14.05 -9.63
CA SER A 309 3.18 -13.91 -9.31
C SER A 309 3.55 -12.58 -8.65
N ALA A 310 2.91 -11.48 -9.06
CA ALA A 310 3.09 -10.17 -8.42
C ALA A 310 2.70 -10.21 -6.93
N THR A 311 1.56 -10.81 -6.60
CA THR A 311 1.10 -10.93 -5.20
C THR A 311 2.00 -11.89 -4.42
N ILE A 312 2.44 -13.01 -5.02
CA ILE A 312 3.39 -13.94 -4.36
C ILE A 312 4.65 -13.19 -3.96
N LEU A 313 5.18 -12.35 -4.85
CA LEU A 313 6.35 -11.54 -4.57
C LEU A 313 6.10 -10.51 -3.47
N THR A 314 4.94 -9.85 -3.48
CA THR A 314 4.59 -8.91 -2.41
C THR A 314 4.50 -9.60 -1.06
N SER A 315 3.85 -10.78 -1.01
CA SER A 315 3.76 -11.58 0.21
C SER A 315 5.12 -12.10 0.67
N PHE A 316 6.01 -12.48 -0.25
CA PHE A 316 7.39 -12.84 0.07
C PHE A 316 8.11 -11.71 0.79
N ILE A 317 8.07 -10.50 0.22
CA ILE A 317 8.77 -9.35 0.79
C ILE A 317 8.22 -9.00 2.17
N ILE A 318 6.89 -8.96 2.31
CA ILE A 318 6.24 -8.63 3.60
C ILE A 318 6.62 -9.66 4.67
N SER A 319 6.47 -10.97 4.38
CA SER A 319 6.78 -12.03 5.34
C SER A 319 8.28 -12.13 5.64
N PHE A 320 9.14 -11.85 4.66
CA PHE A 320 10.58 -11.80 4.87
C PHE A 320 10.96 -10.67 5.83
N ILE A 321 10.40 -9.47 5.62
CA ILE A 321 10.63 -8.32 6.51
C ILE A 321 10.11 -8.60 7.92
N GLU A 322 8.93 -9.22 8.05
CA GLU A 322 8.34 -9.62 9.33
C GLU A 322 9.25 -10.60 10.08
N SER A 323 9.74 -11.63 9.39
CA SER A 323 10.64 -12.62 9.99
C SER A 323 12.03 -12.03 10.29
N TRP A 324 12.55 -11.16 9.43
CA TRP A 324 13.85 -10.50 9.63
C TRP A 324 13.83 -9.56 10.83
N ASN A 325 12.74 -8.82 11.04
CA ASN A 325 12.58 -7.87 12.13
C ASN A 325 12.08 -8.50 13.45
N SER A 326 11.90 -9.82 13.48
CA SER A 326 11.41 -10.51 14.67
C SER A 326 12.43 -10.44 15.80
N VAL A 327 12.04 -9.79 16.91
CA VAL A 327 12.84 -9.70 18.14
C VAL A 327 12.18 -10.49 19.26
N LEU A 328 10.93 -10.16 19.56
CA LEU A 328 10.27 -10.50 20.82
C LEU A 328 10.11 -12.02 21.02
N TRP A 329 9.66 -12.74 19.99
CA TRP A 329 9.59 -14.20 20.06
C TRP A 329 10.97 -14.88 20.13
N PRO A 330 11.94 -14.60 19.24
CA PRO A 330 13.29 -15.17 19.32
C PRO A 330 13.98 -14.98 20.67
N ILE A 331 13.94 -13.78 21.27
CA ILE A 331 14.56 -13.54 22.59
C ILE A 331 13.88 -14.30 23.73
N THR A 332 12.61 -14.70 23.55
CA THR A 332 11.84 -15.40 24.58
C THR A 332 12.10 -16.91 24.55
N ILE A 333 12.33 -17.49 23.37
CA ILE A 333 12.44 -18.94 23.19
C ILE A 333 13.88 -19.46 23.04
N MET A 334 14.83 -18.58 22.73
CA MET A 334 16.24 -18.91 22.56
C MET A 334 17.06 -18.49 23.78
N ASP A 335 17.96 -19.37 24.23
CA ASP A 335 18.90 -19.06 25.30
C ASP A 335 20.08 -18.22 24.78
N GLN A 336 20.86 -17.63 25.70
CA GLN A 336 21.97 -16.72 25.34
C GLN A 336 23.11 -17.42 24.58
N ASP A 337 23.33 -18.70 24.84
CA ASP A 337 24.34 -19.58 24.23
C ASP A 337 23.82 -20.30 22.97
N SER A 338 22.59 -19.98 22.53
CA SER A 338 21.97 -20.60 21.36
C SER A 338 22.78 -20.38 20.08
N ASN A 339 22.97 -21.43 19.31
CA ASN A 339 23.54 -21.32 17.96
C ASN A 339 22.59 -20.63 16.95
N TRP A 340 21.31 -20.44 17.29
CA TRP A 340 20.27 -19.93 16.39
C TRP A 340 19.93 -18.46 16.62
N ARG A 341 20.80 -17.71 17.31
CA ARG A 341 20.58 -16.29 17.55
C ARG A 341 20.60 -15.50 16.24
N THR A 342 19.73 -14.51 16.16
CA THR A 342 19.52 -13.64 14.99
C THR A 342 20.10 -12.25 15.21
N ILE A 343 20.33 -11.49 14.14
CA ILE A 343 20.76 -10.08 14.18
C ILE A 343 19.87 -9.23 15.11
N PRO A 344 18.53 -9.28 15.03
CA PRO A 344 17.69 -8.49 15.94
C PRO A 344 17.88 -8.86 17.42
N MET A 345 18.14 -10.13 17.74
CA MET A 345 18.47 -10.53 19.13
C MET A 345 19.80 -9.97 19.60
N MET A 346 20.80 -9.95 18.71
CA MET A 346 22.11 -9.34 18.98
C MET A 346 21.96 -7.85 19.23
N LEU A 347 21.22 -7.15 18.36
CA LEU A 347 20.95 -5.73 18.50
C LEU A 347 20.17 -5.42 19.78
N TYR A 348 19.17 -6.22 20.12
CA TYR A 348 18.43 -6.10 21.39
C TYR A 348 19.35 -6.24 22.60
N ALA A 349 20.25 -7.24 22.61
CA ALA A 349 21.22 -7.41 23.68
C ALA A 349 22.15 -6.19 23.81
N LEU A 350 22.61 -5.64 22.68
CA LEU A 350 23.48 -4.47 22.65
C LEU A 350 22.75 -3.19 23.09
N MET A 351 21.48 -3.02 22.73
CA MET A 351 20.68 -1.86 23.14
C MET A 351 20.41 -1.84 24.65
N ASN A 352 20.31 -3.02 25.28
CA ASN A 352 20.13 -3.16 26.73
C ASN A 352 21.43 -3.03 27.53
N LEU A 353 22.58 -2.84 26.88
CA LEU A 353 23.79 -2.43 27.58
C LEU A 353 23.62 -0.96 27.99
N THR A 354 23.41 -0.72 29.28
CA THR A 354 23.30 0.62 29.86
C THR A 354 24.12 0.69 31.15
N GLY A 355 24.80 1.81 31.40
CA GLY A 355 25.63 1.99 32.60
C GLY A 355 27.09 1.60 32.38
N ASP A 356 27.90 1.58 33.45
CA ASP A 356 29.35 1.38 33.38
C ASP A 356 29.71 0.03 32.73
N VAL A 357 29.88 0.03 31.41
CA VAL A 357 30.15 -1.17 30.62
C VAL A 357 31.61 -1.54 30.80
N ASN A 358 31.95 -2.84 30.74
CA ASN A 358 33.31 -3.32 31.00
C ASN A 358 34.35 -2.46 30.24
N PRO A 359 35.22 -1.71 30.94
CA PRO A 359 36.18 -0.79 30.33
C PRO A 359 37.21 -1.51 29.44
N GLU A 360 37.35 -2.84 29.60
CA GLU A 360 38.18 -3.67 28.72
C GLU A 360 37.57 -3.83 27.31
N ILE A 361 36.25 -3.75 27.19
CA ILE A 361 35.53 -3.96 25.91
C ILE A 361 35.02 -2.63 25.34
N PHE A 362 34.49 -1.74 26.19
CA PHE A 362 33.96 -0.45 25.77
C PHE A 362 34.61 0.68 26.55
N LYS A 363 35.08 1.71 25.84
CA LYS A 363 35.77 2.86 26.46
C LYS A 363 34.82 3.94 27.01
N ALA A 364 33.51 3.72 26.97
CA ALA A 364 32.49 4.69 27.37
C ALA A 364 31.41 4.06 28.25
N GLN A 365 30.80 4.91 29.08
CA GLN A 365 29.70 4.55 29.97
C GLN A 365 28.40 4.20 29.22
N ASP A 366 28.23 4.66 27.97
CA ASP A 366 27.22 4.11 27.06
C ASP A 366 27.78 4.10 25.63
N PRO A 367 28.08 2.92 25.05
CA PRO A 367 28.69 2.81 23.73
C PRO A 367 27.65 3.03 22.61
N ILE A 368 27.09 4.24 22.54
CA ILE A 368 26.05 4.60 21.58
C ILE A 368 26.56 4.53 20.13
N ASN A 369 27.82 4.87 19.86
CA ASN A 369 28.47 4.64 18.58
C ASN A 369 28.43 3.15 18.15
N VAL A 370 28.68 2.22 19.09
CA VAL A 370 28.59 0.78 18.82
C VAL A 370 27.15 0.37 18.54
N LYS A 371 26.18 0.87 19.32
CA LYS A 371 24.74 0.64 19.09
C LYS A 371 24.32 1.12 17.69
N MET A 372 24.83 2.27 17.24
CA MET A 372 24.57 2.81 15.90
C MET A 372 25.26 1.97 14.80
N ALA A 373 26.52 1.55 15.02
CA ALA A 373 27.24 0.67 14.10
C ALA A 373 26.52 -0.67 13.89
N ALA A 374 26.04 -1.30 14.95
CA ALA A 374 25.27 -2.52 14.90
C ALA A 374 23.91 -2.33 14.19
N SER A 375 23.26 -1.18 14.40
CA SER A 375 22.00 -0.84 13.73
C SER A 375 22.17 -0.72 12.21
N ILE A 376 23.28 -0.11 11.74
CA ILE A 376 23.61 -0.04 10.31
C ILE A 376 23.75 -1.44 9.71
N MET A 377 24.49 -2.31 10.39
CA MET A 377 24.68 -3.70 9.96
C MET A 377 23.37 -4.48 9.91
N ALA A 378 22.44 -4.21 10.82
CA ALA A 378 21.12 -4.83 10.84
C ALA A 378 20.18 -4.38 9.72
N ILE A 379 20.30 -3.12 9.28
CA ILE A 379 19.46 -2.51 8.25
C ILE A 379 19.97 -2.82 6.83
N LEU A 380 21.28 -2.99 6.65
CA LEU A 380 21.94 -3.26 5.36
C LEU A 380 21.25 -4.33 4.51
N PRO A 381 20.88 -5.51 5.05
CA PRO A 381 20.22 -6.56 4.26
C PRO A 381 18.84 -6.17 3.77
N MET A 382 18.08 -5.40 4.56
CA MET A 382 16.78 -4.89 4.13
C MET A 382 16.92 -3.88 3.00
N ILE A 383 17.96 -3.04 3.01
CA ILE A 383 18.26 -2.13 1.90
C ILE A 383 18.59 -2.93 0.63
N ILE A 384 19.41 -3.97 0.74
CA ILE A 384 19.77 -4.84 -0.40
C ILE A 384 18.51 -5.51 -0.97
N VAL A 385 17.68 -6.10 -0.11
CA VAL A 385 16.39 -6.70 -0.49
C VAL A 385 15.52 -5.65 -1.20
N PHE A 386 15.38 -4.45 -0.64
CA PHE A 386 14.61 -3.39 -1.28
C PHE A 386 15.14 -3.04 -2.67
N ILE A 387 16.45 -2.80 -2.83
CA ILE A 387 17.06 -2.46 -4.13
C ILE A 387 16.81 -3.56 -5.15
N VAL A 388 17.03 -4.82 -4.76
CA VAL A 388 16.80 -5.99 -5.61
C VAL A 388 15.33 -6.07 -6.03
N PHE A 389 14.40 -5.89 -5.09
CA PHE A 389 12.97 -6.10 -5.35
C PHE A 389 12.22 -4.88 -5.91
N ASN A 390 12.77 -3.67 -5.82
CA ASN A 390 12.11 -2.41 -6.16
C ASN A 390 11.53 -2.41 -7.59
N LYS A 391 12.29 -2.91 -8.57
CA LYS A 391 11.84 -2.96 -9.98
C LYS A 391 10.56 -3.78 -10.16
N TRP A 392 10.42 -4.91 -9.47
CA TRP A 392 9.22 -5.75 -9.58
C TRP A 392 8.04 -5.18 -8.81
N ILE A 393 8.29 -4.53 -7.66
CA ILE A 393 7.25 -3.80 -6.92
C ILE A 393 6.64 -2.72 -7.81
N ILE A 394 7.47 -1.88 -8.44
CA ILE A 394 7.02 -0.80 -9.33
C ILE A 394 6.25 -1.36 -10.53
N ASN A 395 6.79 -2.37 -11.22
CA ASN A 395 6.15 -2.97 -12.40
C ASN A 395 4.79 -3.61 -12.08
N GLY A 396 4.60 -4.15 -10.87
CA GLY A 396 3.32 -4.70 -10.42
C GLY A 396 2.24 -3.63 -10.25
N LEU A 397 2.62 -2.42 -9.83
CA LEU A 397 1.71 -1.28 -9.69
C LEU A 397 1.33 -0.69 -11.06
N THR A 398 2.31 -0.50 -11.95
CA THR A 398 2.09 0.12 -13.26
C THR A 398 1.18 -0.72 -14.16
N LYS A 399 1.22 -2.06 -14.08
CA LYS A 399 0.34 -2.94 -14.88
C LYS A 399 -1.14 -2.83 -14.52
N ARG A 400 -1.50 -2.40 -13.31
CA ARG A 400 -2.90 -2.21 -12.91
C ARG A 400 -3.51 -0.91 -13.46
N ASP A 401 -2.71 0.15 -13.61
CA ASP A 401 -3.21 1.43 -14.13
C ASP A 401 -3.50 1.41 -15.64
N VAL A 402 -2.75 0.61 -16.41
CA VAL A 402 -2.97 0.52 -17.88
C VAL A 402 -4.28 -0.20 -18.22
N GLY A 403 -4.81 -1.06 -17.33
CA GLY A 403 -6.10 -1.74 -17.53
C GLY A 403 -7.34 -0.88 -17.22
N GLY A 404 -7.18 0.23 -16.50
CA GLY A 404 -8.28 1.12 -16.09
C GLY A 404 -8.55 2.31 -17.02
N SER A 405 -7.61 2.66 -17.90
CA SER A 405 -7.69 3.88 -18.71
C SER A 405 -8.32 3.71 -20.11
N SER A 406 -8.80 2.51 -20.47
CA SER A 406 -9.45 2.27 -21.78
C SER A 406 -10.98 2.43 -21.77
N LYS A 407 -11.57 2.98 -20.71
CA LYS A 407 -12.99 3.39 -20.70
C LYS A 407 -13.12 4.80 -20.13
N GLY A 408 -12.98 5.79 -21.00
CA GLY A 408 -13.22 7.22 -20.70
C GLY A 408 -13.58 7.99 -21.94
#